data_AF-A0A5E8APK2-F1
#
_entry.id   AF-A0A5E8APK2-F1
#
_cell.length_a   1.000
_cell.length_b   1.000
_cell.length_c   1.000
_cell.angle_alpha   90.00
_cell.angle_beta   90.00
_cell.angle_gamma   90.00
#
_symmetry.space_group_name_H-M   'P 1'
#
loop_
_entity.id
_entity.type
_entity.pdbx_description
1 polymer ?
#
loop_
_entity_poly.entity_id
_entity_poly.type
_entity_poly.pdbx_seq_one_letter_code
_entity_poly.pdbx_strand_id
1 'polypeptide(L)' 'MKTNDLIKEIQRLPISQRIDLAEKIIHSLKEPHGSEQLVVATDALIEDYKSDEELTVFTSLDLEGFYEAK' A
#
# COMPACT_ATOMS: atom_id res chain seq x y z
N MET A 1 -3.51 29.77 -6.88
CA MET A 1 -2.60 29.90 -5.72
C MET A 1 -1.28 29.27 -6.08
N LYS A 2 -0.15 29.98 -5.92
CA LYS A 2 1.19 29.38 -6.08
C LYS A 2 1.63 28.78 -4.74
N THR A 3 2.50 27.77 -4.74
CA THR A 3 3.03 27.15 -3.52
C THR A 3 3.61 28.17 -2.53
N ASN A 4 4.25 29.23 -3.06
CA ASN A 4 4.78 30.33 -2.25
C ASN A 4 3.70 31.15 -1.53
N ASP A 5 2.49 31.26 -2.10
CA ASP A 5 1.38 31.96 -1.46
C ASP A 5 0.85 31.14 -0.27
N LEU A 6 0.84 29.82 -0.42
CA LEU A 6 0.43 28.87 0.62
C LEU A 6 1.39 28.88 1.81
N ILE A 7 2.70 28.92 1.55
CA ILE A 7 3.74 29.01 2.60
C ILE A 7 3.58 30.32 3.40
N LYS A 8 3.35 31.44 2.71
CA LYS A 8 3.11 32.73 3.37
C LYS A 8 1.87 32.71 4.26
N GLU A 9 0.81 32.04 3.82
CA GLU A 9 -0.42 31.95 4.58
C GLU A 9 -0.25 31.05 5.82
N ILE A 10 0.46 29.92 5.70
CA ILE A 10 0.82 29.07 6.84
C ILE A 10 1.67 29.85 7.86
N GLN A 11 2.60 30.68 7.40
CA GLN A 11 3.43 31.50 8.29
C GLN A 11 2.63 32.57 9.06
N ARG A 12 1.51 33.05 8.51
CA ARG A 12 0.60 34.01 9.15
C ARG A 12 -0.27 33.40 10.24
N LEU A 13 -0.37 32.06 10.30
CA LEU A 13 -1.16 31.40 11.33
C LEU A 13 -0.55 31.59 12.74
N PRO A 14 -1.38 31.65 13.79
CA PRO A 14 -0.94 31.55 15.17
C PRO A 14 -0.07 30.32 15.41
N ILE A 15 0.86 30.42 16.36
CA ILE A 15 1.85 29.35 16.57
C ILE A 15 1.21 28.01 16.96
N SER A 16 0.09 28.03 17.70
CA SER A 16 -0.70 26.83 18.03
C SER A 16 -1.20 26.13 16.78
N GLN A 17 -1.80 26.86 15.84
CA GLN A 17 -2.31 26.29 14.59
C GLN A 17 -1.20 25.74 13.70
N ARG A 18 0.00 26.33 13.74
CA ARG A 18 1.17 25.79 13.01
C ARG A 18 1.68 24.50 13.63
N ILE A 19 1.60 24.35 14.96
CA ILE A 19 1.94 23.12 15.67
C ILE A 19 0.93 22.02 15.32
N ASP A 20 -0.38 22.32 15.37
CA ASP A 20 -1.44 21.38 15.00
C ASP A 20 -1.29 20.90 13.54
N LEU A 21 -0.92 21.82 12.64
CA LEU A 21 -0.66 21.48 11.24
C LEU A 21 0.56 20.57 11.09
N ALA A 22 1.66 20.86 11.80
CA ALA A 22 2.85 20.03 11.77
C ALA A 22 2.56 18.61 12.30
N GLU A 23 1.76 18.48 13.35
CA GLU A 23 1.32 17.18 13.87
C GLU A 23 0.54 16.38 12.82
N LYS A 24 -0.44 17.01 12.17
CA LYS A 24 -1.23 16.35 11.10
C LYS A 24 -0.35 15.91 9.93
N ILE A 25 0.63 16.71 9.55
CA ILE A 25 1.58 16.36 8.48
C ILE A 25 2.39 15.13 8.90
N ILE A 26 2.96 15.13 10.11
CA ILE A 26 3.71 13.98 10.63
C ILE A 26 2.82 12.74 10.69
N HIS A 27 1.55 12.87 11.10
CA HIS A 27 0.61 11.76 11.13
C HIS A 27 0.33 11.21 9.72
N SER A 28 0.08 12.08 8.73
CA SER A 28 -0.16 11.67 7.35
C SER A 28 1.04 10.98 6.68
N LEU A 29 2.26 11.24 7.16
CA LEU A 29 3.48 10.54 6.71
C LEU A 29 3.64 9.16 7.36
N LYS A 30 2.95 8.91 8.48
CA LYS A 30 2.99 7.64 9.20
C LYS A 30 1.84 6.71 8.81
N GLU A 31 0.71 7.26 8.35
CA GLU A 31 -0.36 6.44 7.83
C GLU A 31 0.12 5.76 6.54
N PRO A 32 0.15 4.43 6.48
CA PRO A 32 0.56 3.74 5.27
C PRO A 32 -0.39 4.14 4.16
N HIS A 33 0.16 4.80 3.15
CA HIS A 33 -0.60 5.15 1.96
C HIS A 33 -1.17 3.86 1.35
N GLY A 34 -2.35 3.91 0.72
CA GLY A 34 -3.04 2.70 0.25
C GLY A 34 -2.17 1.76 -0.61
N SER A 35 -1.14 2.28 -1.29
CA SER A 35 -0.13 1.48 -1.99
C SER A 35 0.74 0.61 -1.06
N GLU A 36 1.13 1.09 0.11
CA GLU A 36 1.91 0.31 1.08
C GLU A 36 1.08 -0.82 1.70
N GLN A 37 -0.21 -0.60 1.94
CA GLN A 37 -1.11 -1.67 2.39
C GLN A 37 -1.26 -2.77 1.33
N LEU A 38 -1.33 -2.40 0.04
CA LEU A 38 -1.37 -3.37 -1.04
C LEU A 38 -0.05 -4.15 -1.17
N VAL A 39 1.09 -3.50 -0.97
CA VAL A 39 2.40 -4.18 -0.93
C VAL A 39 2.43 -5.19 0.21
N VAL A 40 2.08 -4.78 1.42
CA VAL A 40 2.05 -5.68 2.60
C VAL A 40 1.08 -6.86 2.37
N ALA A 41 -0.10 -6.62 1.81
CA ALA A 41 -1.04 -7.70 1.50
C ALA A 41 -0.51 -8.65 0.42
N THR A 42 0.20 -8.12 -0.59
CA THR A 42 0.82 -8.93 -1.65
C THR A 42 1.98 -9.75 -1.09
N ASP A 43 2.79 -9.18 -0.21
CA ASP A 43 3.90 -9.85 0.47
C ASP A 43 3.40 -10.97 1.39
N ALA A 44 2.25 -10.80 2.05
CA ALA A 44 1.61 -11.88 2.79
C ALA A 44 1.10 -12.99 1.85
N LEU A 45 0.39 -12.62 0.76
CA LEU A 45 -0.15 -13.58 -0.20
C LEU A 45 0.93 -14.40 -0.92
N ILE A 46 2.08 -13.80 -1.24
CA ILE A 46 3.19 -14.53 -1.87
C ILE A 46 3.85 -15.52 -0.91
N GLU A 47 3.84 -15.24 0.39
CA GLU A 47 4.36 -16.14 1.42
C GLU A 47 3.40 -17.32 1.65
N ASP A 48 2.10 -17.06 1.69
CA ASP A 48 1.07 -18.10 1.75
C ASP A 48 1.16 -19.00 0.51
N TYR A 49 1.23 -18.44 -0.70
CA TYR A 49 1.34 -19.20 -1.95
C TYR A 49 2.58 -20.12 -2.00
N LYS A 50 3.67 -19.75 -1.31
CA LYS A 50 4.90 -20.56 -1.26
C LYS A 50 4.86 -21.66 -0.21
N SER A 51 4.05 -21.51 0.83
CA SER A 51 4.08 -22.37 2.02
C SER A 51 2.83 -23.25 2.16
N ASP A 52 1.71 -22.84 1.57
CA ASP A 52 0.45 -23.58 1.59
C ASP A 52 0.29 -24.42 0.31
N GLU A 53 0.44 -25.73 0.46
CA GLU A 53 0.26 -26.71 -0.61
C GLU A 53 -1.20 -26.76 -1.12
N GLU A 54 -2.19 -26.36 -0.31
CA GLU A 54 -3.59 -26.29 -0.76
C GLU A 54 -3.79 -25.21 -1.84
N LEU A 55 -3.01 -24.12 -1.79
CA LEU A 55 -3.07 -23.05 -2.79
C LEU A 55 -2.46 -23.44 -4.14
N THR A 56 -1.69 -24.52 -4.20
CA THR A 56 -1.03 -25.03 -5.42
C THR A 56 -1.46 -26.44 -5.80
N VAL A 57 -2.53 -26.96 -5.19
CA VAL A 57 -2.97 -28.35 -5.34
C VAL A 57 -3.21 -28.77 -6.80
N PHE A 58 -3.63 -27.83 -7.65
CA PHE A 58 -3.90 -28.06 -9.06
C PHE A 58 -2.70 -27.85 -9.99
N THR A 59 -1.58 -27.30 -9.51
CA THR A 59 -0.37 -27.11 -10.32
C THR A 59 0.19 -28.44 -10.86
N SER A 60 -0.11 -29.55 -10.18
CA SER A 60 0.22 -30.89 -10.65
C SER A 60 -0.52 -31.29 -11.92
N LEU A 61 -1.74 -30.76 -12.15
CA LEU A 61 -2.56 -31.04 -13.33
C LEU A 61 -2.07 -30.28 -14.57
N ASP A 62 -1.38 -29.15 -14.41
CA ASP A 62 -0.80 -28.39 -15.53
C ASP A 62 0.28 -29.19 -16.28
N LEU A 63 0.85 -30.21 -15.63
CA LEU A 63 1.85 -31.11 -16.20
C LEU A 63 1.23 -32.35 -16.84
N GLU A 64 -0.08 -32.58 -16.67
CA GLU A 64 -0.77 -33.65 -17.38
C GLU A 64 -0.92 -33.26 -18.85
N GLY A 65 -0.52 -34.16 -19.75
CA GLY A 65 -0.68 -33.96 -21.19
C GLY A 65 -2.15 -33.71 -21.52
N PHE A 66 -2.44 -32.58 -22.18
CA PHE A 66 -3.79 -32.21 -22.58
C PHE A 66 -4.43 -33.36 -23.40
N TYR A 67 -5.46 -33.99 -22.84
CA TYR A 67 -6.25 -35.00 -23.54
C TYR A 67 -7.25 -34.29 -24.46
N GLU A 68 -6.84 -34.03 -25.69
CA GLU A 68 -7.76 -33.57 -26.73
C GLU A 68 -8.70 -34.73 -27.08
N ALA A 69 -10.00 -34.56 -26.81
CA ALA A 69 -11.03 -35.54 -27.16
C ALA A 69 -11.16 -35.62 -28.69
N LYS A 70 -10.82 -36.78 -29.27
CA LYS A 70 -11.04 -37.09 -30.69
C LYS A 70 -12.49 -37.37 -31.02
#